data_AF-A0A833GFS0-F1
#
_entry.id   AF-A0A833GFS0-F1
#
_cell.length_a   1.000
_cell.length_b   1.000
_cell.length_c   1.000
_cell.angle_alpha   90.00
_cell.angle_beta   90.00
_cell.angle_gamma   90.00
#
_symmetry.space_group_name_H-M   'P 1'
#
loop_
_entity.id
_entity.type
_entity.pdbx_description
1 polymer ?
#
loop_
_entity_poly.entity_id
_entity_poly.type
_entity_poly.pdbx_seq_one_letter_code
_entity_poly.pdbx_strand_id
1 'polypeptide(L)'
;MASKGRVVSGRQPGRRRMKDTVFETADDNVRSLYQLLNIIDGKASALLSFNALLLAAISIWLGYVPQNYLHLFLDLAFLALLASCFLLLRIIWLHWSRPKETAKLDVLRKVRTARYRFSWVLSMIAVVVVSAVSVVHTVGTGLKAFGHCQSGPCAHFFGPEVFGNLDHGR
;
A
#
# COMPACT_ATOMS: atom_id res chain seq x y z
N MET A 1 20.02 -41.11 -46.43
CA MET A 1 20.02 -42.44 -45.80
C MET A 1 19.06 -42.41 -44.62
N ALA A 2 17.89 -43.04 -44.76
CA ALA A 2 16.79 -42.97 -43.79
C ALA A 2 16.83 -44.19 -42.86
N SER A 3 17.05 -43.97 -41.57
CA SER A 3 16.98 -45.01 -40.53
C SER A 3 15.57 -45.05 -39.94
N LYS A 4 14.86 -46.15 -40.21
CA LYS A 4 13.46 -46.38 -39.85
C LYS A 4 13.42 -47.04 -38.46
N GLY A 5 13.26 -46.22 -37.43
CA GLY A 5 13.14 -46.67 -36.03
C GLY A 5 11.80 -47.38 -35.77
N ARG A 6 11.87 -48.61 -35.26
CA ARG A 6 10.73 -49.49 -34.99
C ARG A 6 10.13 -49.14 -33.62
N VAL A 7 8.86 -48.73 -33.58
CA VAL A 7 8.14 -48.37 -32.35
C VAL A 7 7.63 -49.65 -31.66
N VAL A 8 8.15 -49.94 -30.46
CA VAL A 8 7.70 -51.05 -29.61
C VAL A 8 6.55 -50.55 -28.74
N SER A 9 5.33 -51.02 -29.06
CA SER A 9 4.12 -50.72 -28.30
C SER A 9 4.03 -51.57 -27.04
N GLY A 10 4.57 -51.05 -25.93
CA GLY A 10 4.44 -51.63 -24.60
C GLY A 10 3.03 -51.45 -24.03
N ARG A 11 2.33 -52.57 -23.81
CA ARG A 11 1.01 -52.64 -23.17
C ARG A 11 1.18 -52.33 -21.67
N GLN A 12 0.68 -51.19 -21.20
CA GLN A 12 0.70 -50.89 -19.76
C GLN A 12 -0.41 -51.65 -19.01
N PRO A 13 -0.09 -52.29 -17.87
CA PRO A 13 -1.04 -53.02 -17.06
C PRO A 13 -1.98 -52.06 -16.31
N GLY A 14 -3.22 -52.51 -16.11
CA GLY A 14 -4.35 -51.76 -15.59
C GLY A 14 -4.03 -50.96 -14.32
N ARG A 15 -4.11 -49.63 -14.48
CA ARG A 15 -4.04 -48.66 -13.39
C ARG A 15 -5.34 -48.74 -12.58
N ARG A 16 -5.31 -49.44 -11.44
CA ARG A 16 -6.36 -49.35 -10.41
C ARG A 16 -6.46 -47.88 -9.98
N ARG A 17 -7.52 -47.18 -10.44
CA ARG A 17 -7.96 -45.89 -9.89
C ARG A 17 -8.48 -46.13 -8.47
N MET A 18 -7.59 -46.00 -7.50
CA MET A 18 -7.96 -46.00 -6.08
C MET A 18 -7.99 -44.55 -5.58
N LYS A 19 -9.20 -44.07 -5.24
CA LYS A 19 -9.52 -43.20 -4.08
C LYS A 19 -8.66 -41.96 -3.75
N ASP A 20 -7.90 -41.38 -4.67
CA ASP A 20 -7.13 -40.15 -4.40
C ASP A 20 -7.97 -38.86 -4.47
N THR A 21 -9.18 -38.90 -5.02
CA THR A 21 -9.93 -37.67 -5.39
C THR A 21 -10.44 -36.84 -4.21
N VAL A 22 -10.64 -37.43 -3.02
CA VAL A 22 -11.22 -36.70 -1.86
C VAL A 22 -10.15 -35.92 -1.10
N PHE A 23 -8.92 -36.43 -1.03
CA PHE A 23 -7.80 -35.66 -0.48
C PHE A 23 -7.33 -34.58 -1.47
N GLU A 24 -7.34 -34.88 -2.76
CA GLU A 24 -6.94 -33.94 -3.82
C GLU A 24 -7.88 -32.71 -3.93
N THR A 25 -9.19 -32.89 -3.77
CA THR A 25 -10.15 -31.76 -3.76
C THR A 25 -10.12 -30.92 -2.48
N ALA A 26 -9.79 -31.52 -1.33
CA ALA A 26 -9.56 -30.77 -0.10
C ALA A 26 -8.29 -29.92 -0.21
N ASP A 27 -7.25 -30.45 -0.86
CA ASP A 27 -6.01 -29.74 -1.15
C ASP A 27 -6.20 -28.58 -2.13
N ASP A 28 -7.06 -28.71 -3.16
CA ASP A 28 -7.35 -27.63 -4.10
C ASP A 28 -7.98 -26.40 -3.43
N ASN A 29 -8.95 -26.62 -2.53
CA ASN A 29 -9.58 -25.54 -1.78
C ASN A 29 -8.58 -24.82 -0.86
N VAL A 30 -7.75 -25.58 -0.16
CA VAL A 30 -6.68 -25.04 0.71
C VAL A 30 -5.67 -24.25 -0.13
N ARG A 31 -5.27 -24.78 -1.29
CA ARG A 31 -4.36 -24.11 -2.22
C ARG A 31 -4.92 -22.78 -2.70
N SER A 32 -6.20 -22.72 -3.06
CA SER A 32 -6.84 -21.48 -3.49
C SER A 32 -6.86 -20.42 -2.38
N LEU A 33 -7.09 -20.83 -1.12
CA LEU A 33 -7.06 -19.92 0.03
C LEU A 33 -5.66 -19.36 0.28
N TYR A 34 -4.62 -20.19 0.18
CA TYR A 34 -3.24 -19.73 0.29
C TYR A 34 -2.84 -18.79 -0.85
N GLN A 35 -3.29 -19.05 -2.08
CA GLN A 35 -3.07 -18.13 -3.20
C GLN A 35 -3.71 -16.75 -2.94
N LEU A 36 -4.95 -16.74 -2.43
CA LEU A 36 -5.63 -15.49 -2.08
C LEU A 36 -4.94 -14.74 -0.94
N LEU A 37 -4.46 -15.45 0.09
CA LEU A 37 -3.68 -14.86 1.17
C LEU A 37 -2.37 -14.25 0.65
N ASN A 38 -1.67 -14.96 -0.24
CA ASN A 38 -0.43 -14.45 -0.86
C ASN A 38 -0.67 -13.16 -1.67
N ILE A 39 -1.81 -13.07 -2.36
CA ILE A 39 -2.21 -11.84 -3.08
C ILE A 39 -2.43 -10.69 -2.10
N ILE A 40 -3.08 -10.93 -0.95
CA ILE A 40 -3.29 -9.90 0.07
C ILE A 40 -1.95 -9.44 0.66
N ASP A 41 -1.06 -10.38 0.96
CA ASP A 41 0.25 -10.07 1.54
C ASP A 41 1.13 -9.29 0.55
N GLY A 42 1.10 -9.65 -0.74
CA GLY A 42 1.77 -8.89 -1.81
C GLY A 42 1.23 -7.47 -1.95
N LYS A 43 -0.09 -7.28 -1.91
CA LYS A 43 -0.72 -5.94 -1.93
C LYS A 43 -0.39 -5.14 -0.68
N ALA A 44 -0.36 -5.77 0.50
CA ALA A 44 -0.01 -5.13 1.75
C ALA A 44 1.46 -4.68 1.75
N SER A 45 2.37 -5.52 1.24
CA SER A 45 3.78 -5.19 1.08
C SER A 45 4.00 -4.02 0.11
N ALA A 46 3.33 -4.03 -1.05
CA ALA A 46 3.41 -2.92 -2.00
C ALA A 46 2.89 -1.59 -1.40
N LEU A 47 1.76 -1.63 -0.69
CA LEU A 47 1.21 -0.46 -0.02
C LEU A 47 2.13 0.04 1.12
N LEU A 48 2.76 -0.87 1.87
CA LEU A 48 3.71 -0.52 2.91
C LEU A 48 4.93 0.20 2.33
N SER A 49 5.50 -0.31 1.23
CA SER A 49 6.62 0.34 0.54
C SER A 49 6.24 1.72 0.00
N PHE A 50 5.05 1.87 -0.57
CA PHE A 50 4.53 3.16 -1.02
C PHE A 50 4.39 4.16 0.15
N ASN A 51 3.79 3.74 1.27
CA ASN A 51 3.65 4.61 2.44
C ASN A 51 5.01 4.98 3.04
N ALA A 52 5.99 4.07 3.04
CA ALA A 52 7.34 4.36 3.53
C ALA A 52 8.04 5.44 2.67
N LEU A 53 7.92 5.36 1.35
CA LEU A 53 8.44 6.39 0.44
C LEU A 53 7.76 7.74 0.68
N LEU A 54 6.43 7.75 0.87
CA LEU A 54 5.68 8.97 1.13
C LEU A 54 6.04 9.60 2.49
N LEU A 55 6.20 8.77 3.54
CA LEU A 55 6.68 9.22 4.86
C LEU A 55 8.07 9.85 4.76
N ALA A 56 8.98 9.24 3.98
CA ALA A 56 10.31 9.81 3.75
C ALA A 56 10.24 11.18 3.04
N ALA A 57 9.39 11.30 2.01
CA ALA A 57 9.18 12.55 1.30
C ALA A 57 8.60 13.65 2.22
N ILE A 58 7.59 13.33 3.03
CA ILE A 58 7.01 14.26 4.00
C ILE A 58 8.05 14.66 5.05
N SER A 59 8.85 13.71 5.55
CA SER A 59 9.89 14.00 6.55
C SER A 59 10.94 14.99 6.03
N ILE A 60 11.34 14.87 4.76
CA ILE A 60 12.25 15.83 4.12
C ILE A 60 11.57 17.20 4.02
N TRP A 61 10.30 17.21 3.62
CA TRP A 61 9.56 18.45 3.42
C TRP A 61 9.32 19.22 4.73
N LEU A 62 8.93 18.51 5.81
CA LEU A 62 8.79 19.07 7.15
C LEU A 62 10.10 19.65 7.68
N GLY A 63 11.25 19.07 7.32
CA GLY A 63 12.56 19.60 7.70
C GLY A 63 12.97 20.86 6.94
N TYR A 64 12.39 21.13 5.77
CA TYR A 64 12.75 22.26 4.91
C TYR A 64 11.84 23.48 5.10
N VAL A 65 10.54 23.28 5.31
CA VAL A 65 9.57 24.38 5.37
C VAL A 65 9.45 24.91 6.81
N PRO A 66 9.50 26.24 7.03
CA PRO A 66 9.30 26.81 8.36
C PRO A 66 7.90 26.49 8.90
N GLN A 67 7.80 26.36 10.22
CA GLN A 67 6.57 25.96 10.91
C GLN A 67 5.42 26.96 10.62
N ASN A 68 4.30 26.45 10.09
CA ASN A 68 3.13 27.24 9.67
C ASN A 68 1.84 26.42 9.84
N TYR A 69 0.67 26.96 9.52
CA TYR A 69 -0.59 26.20 9.64
C TYR A 69 -0.67 24.98 8.70
N LEU A 70 0.04 24.98 7.56
CA LEU A 70 0.08 23.84 6.65
C LEU A 70 0.82 22.63 7.27
N HIS A 71 1.78 22.87 8.17
CA HIS A 71 2.47 21.81 8.91
C HIS A 71 1.51 20.93 9.71
N LEU A 72 0.49 21.50 10.34
CA LEU A 72 -0.47 20.70 11.13
C LEU A 72 -1.17 19.65 10.26
N PHE A 73 -1.57 20.01 9.04
CA PHE A 73 -2.19 19.06 8.11
C PHE A 73 -1.21 17.99 7.64
N LEU A 74 0.07 18.34 7.47
CA LEU A 74 1.12 17.39 7.12
C LEU A 74 1.47 16.45 8.25
N ASP A 75 1.50 16.92 9.49
CA ASP A 75 1.68 16.10 10.68
C ASP A 75 0.55 15.08 10.83
N LEU A 76 -0.70 15.51 10.63
CA LEU A 76 -1.85 14.61 10.63
C LEU A 76 -1.75 13.57 9.50
N ALA A 77 -1.34 13.97 8.29
CA ALA A 77 -1.12 13.04 7.19
C ALA A 77 0.03 12.05 7.48
N PHE A 78 1.12 12.54 8.10
CA PHE A 78 2.25 11.72 8.53
C PHE A 78 1.83 10.68 9.57
N LEU A 79 1.09 11.09 10.60
CA LEU A 79 0.57 10.19 11.63
C LEU A 79 -0.41 9.16 11.04
N ALA A 80 -1.25 9.56 10.09
CA ALA A 80 -2.15 8.65 9.39
C ALA A 80 -1.39 7.60 8.56
N LEU A 81 -0.35 8.00 7.83
CA LEU A 81 0.52 7.07 7.09
C LEU A 81 1.27 6.14 8.03
N LEU A 82 1.80 6.65 9.13
CA LEU A 82 2.50 5.86 10.14
C LEU A 82 1.57 4.80 10.75
N ALA A 83 0.36 5.19 11.14
CA ALA A 83 -0.66 4.27 11.62
C ALA A 83 -1.03 3.21 10.56
N SER A 84 -1.14 3.61 9.29
CA SER A 84 -1.36 2.68 8.17
C SER A 84 -0.22 1.67 8.03
N CYS A 85 1.04 2.11 8.11
CA CYS A 85 2.21 1.23 8.10
C CYS A 85 2.19 0.20 9.23
N PHE A 86 1.88 0.61 10.47
CA PHE A 86 1.76 -0.30 11.60
C PHE A 86 0.67 -1.36 11.39
N LEU A 87 -0.48 -0.97 10.83
CA LEU A 87 -1.55 -1.91 10.52
C LEU A 87 -1.14 -2.92 9.42
N LEU A 88 -0.42 -2.46 8.40
CA LEU A 88 0.10 -3.32 7.33
C LEU A 88 1.15 -4.31 7.83
N LEU A 89 2.07 -3.86 8.69
CA LEU A 89 3.05 -4.74 9.35
C LEU A 89 2.35 -5.85 10.15
N ARG A 90 1.25 -5.51 10.84
CA ARG A 90 0.44 -6.50 11.57
C ARG A 90 -0.26 -7.52 10.65
N ILE A 91 -0.55 -7.16 9.40
CA ILE A 91 -1.10 -8.10 8.40
C ILE A 91 -0.02 -9.08 7.94
N ILE A 92 1.19 -8.58 7.65
CA ILE A 92 2.32 -9.36 7.14
C ILE A 92 2.89 -10.30 8.22
N TRP A 93 2.94 -9.87 9.48
CA TRP A 93 3.55 -10.64 10.57
C TRP A 93 2.72 -11.87 11.02
N LEU A 94 1.55 -12.12 10.44
CA LEU A 94 0.71 -13.20 10.92
C LEU A 94 1.22 -14.59 10.49
N HIS A 95 1.58 -15.36 11.52
CA HIS A 95 2.09 -16.73 11.50
C HIS A 95 1.25 -17.66 10.61
N TRP A 96 1.92 -18.45 9.76
CA TRP A 96 1.30 -19.45 8.90
C TRP A 96 0.63 -20.53 9.77
N SER A 97 -0.71 -20.60 9.76
CA SER A 97 -1.46 -21.63 10.47
C SER A 97 -1.31 -22.98 9.78
N ARG A 98 -1.28 -24.06 10.57
CA ARG A 98 -1.15 -25.43 10.05
C ARG A 98 -2.36 -25.79 9.16
N PRO A 99 -2.19 -26.63 8.11
CA PRO A 99 -3.22 -26.91 7.10
C PRO A 99 -4.52 -27.55 7.62
N LYS A 100 -4.52 -28.12 8.84
CA LYS A 100 -5.63 -28.92 9.37
C LYS A 100 -6.87 -28.12 9.78
N GLU A 101 -6.85 -26.78 9.69
CA GLU A 101 -7.90 -25.91 10.23
C GLU A 101 -8.46 -24.93 9.18
N THR A 102 -9.00 -25.46 8.08
CA THR A 102 -9.57 -24.68 6.95
C THR A 102 -10.54 -23.57 7.37
N ALA A 103 -11.40 -23.83 8.37
CA ALA A 103 -12.34 -22.83 8.89
C ALA A 103 -11.63 -21.60 9.49
N LYS A 104 -10.46 -21.79 10.12
CA LYS A 104 -9.68 -20.66 10.68
C LYS A 104 -9.02 -19.83 9.58
N LEU A 105 -8.65 -20.44 8.45
CA LEU A 105 -8.07 -19.70 7.31
C LEU A 105 -9.07 -18.71 6.69
N ASP A 106 -10.35 -19.07 6.54
CA ASP A 106 -11.34 -18.15 5.97
C ASP A 106 -11.62 -16.95 6.91
N VAL A 107 -11.70 -17.19 8.22
CA VAL A 107 -11.79 -16.12 9.22
C VAL A 107 -10.57 -15.20 9.15
N LEU A 108 -9.37 -15.78 9.07
CA LEU A 108 -8.12 -15.03 8.92
C LEU A 108 -8.15 -14.15 7.66
N ARG A 109 -8.60 -14.71 6.53
CA ARG A 109 -8.72 -14.00 5.25
C ARG A 109 -9.64 -12.79 5.39
N LYS A 110 -10.82 -12.96 6.00
CA LYS A 110 -11.80 -11.88 6.22
C LYS A 110 -11.22 -10.77 7.08
N VAL A 111 -10.57 -11.12 8.20
CA VAL A 111 -9.93 -10.15 9.10
C VAL A 111 -8.80 -9.38 8.42
N ARG A 112 -7.90 -10.07 7.70
CA ARG A 112 -6.81 -9.43 6.95
C ARG A 112 -7.35 -8.51 5.85
N THR A 113 -8.38 -8.94 5.12
CA THR A 113 -9.01 -8.12 4.07
C THR A 113 -9.63 -6.85 4.66
N ALA A 114 -10.32 -6.95 5.79
CA ALA A 114 -10.91 -5.79 6.45
C ALA A 114 -9.84 -4.79 6.91
N ARG A 115 -8.76 -5.28 7.55
CA ARG A 115 -7.62 -4.44 7.97
C ARG A 115 -6.90 -3.80 6.80
N TYR A 116 -6.70 -4.55 5.71
CA TYR A 116 -6.09 -4.03 4.49
C TYR A 116 -6.93 -2.90 3.90
N ARG A 117 -8.25 -3.07 3.79
CA ARG A 117 -9.16 -2.02 3.30
C ARG A 117 -9.09 -0.77 4.16
N PHE A 118 -9.11 -0.91 5.49
CA PHE A 118 -9.01 0.22 6.40
C PHE A 118 -7.66 0.96 6.24
N SER A 119 -6.56 0.22 6.18
CA SER A 119 -5.21 0.79 5.96
C SER A 119 -5.11 1.49 4.61
N TRP A 120 -5.72 0.91 3.56
CA TRP A 120 -5.78 1.51 2.23
C TRP A 120 -6.55 2.84 2.24
N VAL A 121 -7.74 2.89 2.86
CA VAL A 121 -8.52 4.13 3.00
C VAL A 121 -7.70 5.20 3.73
N LEU A 122 -7.05 4.84 4.84
CA LEU A 122 -6.23 5.77 5.61
C LEU A 122 -5.07 6.35 4.79
N SER A 123 -4.42 5.49 3.97
CA SER A 123 -3.35 5.91 3.06
C SER A 123 -3.86 6.85 1.97
N MET A 124 -5.03 6.56 1.38
CA MET A 124 -5.64 7.41 0.35
C MET A 124 -6.02 8.80 0.89
N ILE A 125 -6.57 8.86 2.11
CA ILE A 125 -6.87 10.15 2.77
C ILE A 125 -5.58 10.96 2.94
N ALA A 126 -4.51 10.34 3.44
CA ALA A 126 -3.23 11.02 3.61
C ALA A 126 -2.64 11.49 2.26
N VAL A 127 -2.71 10.69 1.21
CA VAL A 127 -2.27 11.07 -0.15
C VAL A 127 -3.05 12.28 -0.66
N VAL A 128 -4.37 12.32 -0.48
CA VAL A 128 -5.20 13.45 -0.89
C VAL A 128 -4.80 14.72 -0.13
N VAL A 129 -4.60 14.62 1.19
CA VAL A 129 -4.14 15.74 2.02
C VAL A 129 -2.79 16.25 1.54
N VAL A 130 -1.79 15.37 1.41
CA VAL A 130 -0.45 15.74 0.95
C VAL A 130 -0.51 16.40 -0.43
N SER A 131 -1.28 15.83 -1.36
CA SER A 131 -1.43 16.38 -2.71
C SER A 131 -2.07 17.77 -2.69
N ALA A 132 -3.12 17.97 -1.88
CA ALA A 132 -3.78 19.26 -1.74
C ALA A 132 -2.84 20.32 -1.15
N VAL A 133 -2.12 19.99 -0.07
CA VAL A 133 -1.14 20.90 0.54
C VAL A 133 -0.01 21.21 -0.44
N SER A 134 0.50 20.22 -1.19
CA SER A 134 1.52 20.43 -2.22
C SER A 134 1.03 21.36 -3.33
N VAL A 135 -0.20 21.18 -3.83
CA VAL A 135 -0.77 22.06 -4.87
C VAL A 135 -0.92 23.49 -4.35
N VAL A 136 -1.48 23.66 -3.15
CA VAL A 136 -1.62 24.98 -2.51
C VAL A 136 -0.25 25.63 -2.32
N HIS A 137 0.74 24.86 -1.87
CA HIS A 137 2.10 25.34 -1.68
C HIS A 137 2.74 25.78 -3.01
N THR A 138 2.68 24.95 -4.06
CA THR A 138 3.26 25.23 -5.38
C THR A 138 2.59 26.43 -6.05
N VAL A 139 1.26 26.50 -6.05
CA VAL A 139 0.51 27.62 -6.62
C VAL A 139 0.81 28.92 -5.87
N GLY A 140 0.81 28.89 -4.54
CA GLY A 140 1.14 30.05 -3.72
C GLY A 140 2.54 30.57 -3.95
N THR A 141 3.52 29.66 -4.03
CA THR A 141 4.91 30.00 -4.37
C THR A 141 4.98 30.67 -5.74
N GLY A 142 4.32 30.12 -6.75
CA GLY A 142 4.29 30.68 -8.10
C GLY A 142 3.66 32.08 -8.15
N LEU A 143 2.47 32.25 -7.55
CA LEU A 143 1.77 33.54 -7.53
C LEU A 143 2.59 34.64 -6.83
N LYS A 144 3.28 34.29 -5.72
CA LYS A 144 4.18 35.21 -5.03
C LYS A 144 5.39 35.56 -5.88
N ALA A 145 6.02 34.57 -6.53
CA ALA A 145 7.19 34.76 -7.38
C ALA A 145 6.89 35.67 -8.60
N PHE A 146 5.71 35.57 -9.20
CA PHE A 146 5.30 36.42 -10.31
C PHE A 146 4.74 37.79 -9.89
N GLY A 147 4.76 38.13 -8.61
CA GLY A 147 4.26 39.43 -8.12
C GLY A 147 2.74 39.63 -8.27
N HIS A 148 1.97 38.57 -8.50
CA HIS A 148 0.52 38.65 -8.69
C HIS A 148 -0.25 38.79 -7.36
N CYS A 149 0.43 38.67 -6.21
CA CYS A 149 -0.18 38.73 -4.88
C CYS A 149 0.46 39.80 -3.99
N GLN A 150 0.61 41.02 -4.52
CA GLN A 150 1.14 42.16 -3.76
C GLN A 150 0.10 42.81 -2.84
N SER A 151 -1.20 42.68 -3.13
CA SER A 151 -2.28 43.28 -2.33
C SER A 151 -3.57 42.46 -2.33
N GLY A 152 -4.47 42.78 -1.39
CA GLY A 152 -5.80 42.20 -1.32
C GLY A 152 -5.87 40.80 -0.68
N PRO A 153 -6.92 40.01 -0.99
CA PRO A 153 -7.17 38.73 -0.33
C PRO A 153 -6.11 37.67 -0.64
N CYS A 154 -5.43 37.77 -1.79
CA CYS A 154 -4.32 36.88 -2.11
C CYS A 154 -3.14 37.08 -1.15
N ALA A 155 -2.76 38.34 -0.89
CA ALA A 155 -1.68 38.66 0.04
C ALA A 155 -1.98 38.20 1.47
N HIS A 156 -3.26 38.25 1.88
CA HIS A 156 -3.71 37.73 3.17
C HIS A 156 -3.67 36.20 3.23
N PHE A 157 -4.16 35.51 2.19
CA PHE A 157 -4.18 34.04 2.17
C PHE A 157 -2.79 33.42 2.06
N PHE A 158 -1.89 34.02 1.30
CA PHE A 158 -0.49 33.60 1.15
C PHE A 158 0.45 34.37 2.09
N GLY A 159 -0.10 34.89 3.19
CA GLY A 159 0.66 35.62 4.20
C GLY A 159 1.67 34.73 4.95
N PRO A 160 2.59 35.35 5.70
CA PRO A 160 3.64 34.63 6.45
C PRO A 160 3.07 33.69 7.53
N GLU A 161 1.87 33.94 8.02
CA GLU A 161 1.14 33.07 8.95
C GLU A 161 0.84 31.69 8.32
N VAL A 162 0.46 31.67 7.04
CA VAL A 162 -0.01 30.48 6.33
C VAL A 162 1.14 29.78 5.62
N PHE A 163 2.02 30.55 4.96
CA PHE A 163 3.12 30.02 4.15
C PHE A 163 4.45 29.99 4.89
N GLY A 164 4.53 30.55 6.10
CA GLY A 164 5.79 30.78 6.78
C GLY A 164 6.55 31.95 6.16
N ASN A 165 7.51 32.49 6.91
CA ASN A 165 8.38 33.53 6.40
C ASN A 165 9.42 32.92 5.46
N LEU A 166 9.15 32.92 4.15
CA LEU A 166 10.08 32.41 3.12
C LEU A 166 11.40 33.19 3.07
N ASP A 167 11.46 34.38 3.69
CA ASP A 167 12.63 35.26 3.67
C ASP A 167 13.57 35.05 4.87
N HIS A 168 13.33 34.06 5.74
CA HIS A 168 14.11 33.86 6.99
C HIS A 168 15.54 33.29 6.79
N GLY A 169 16.05 33.25 5.56
CA GLY A 169 17.34 32.68 5.20
C GLY A 169 18.31 33.63 4.49
N ARG A 170 18.09 34.95 4.53
CA ARG A 170 19.06 35.96 4.07
C ARG A 170 19.56 36.83 5.21
#